data_AF-A0A316JNE7-F1
#
_entry.id   AF-A0A316JNE7-F1
#
_cell.length_a   1.000
_cell.length_b   1.000
_cell.length_c   1.000
_cell.angle_alpha   90.00
_cell.angle_beta   90.00
_cell.angle_gamma   90.00
#
_symmetry.space_group_name_H-M   'P 1'
#
loop_
_entity.id
_entity.type
_entity.pdbx_description
1 polymer ?
#
loop_
_entity_poly.entity_id
_entity_poly.type
_entity_poly.pdbx_seq_one_letter_code
_entity_poly.pdbx_strand_id
1 'polypeptide(L)'
;MCQKDNKALRARLKRIEGQVRGVSQMVADDRYCIDILHQIHAIKAALAKVETEILKTHAACCVEEAIAAGDADAQRRKFSELVEVFAKAKL
;
A
#
# COMPACT_ATOMS: atom_id res chain seq x y z
N MET A 1 13.80 -3.99 -5.07
CA MET A 1 13.18 -2.71 -4.67
C MET A 1 14.27 -1.67 -4.69
N CYS A 2 14.14 -0.65 -5.53
CA CYS A 2 15.01 0.52 -5.50
C CYS A 2 15.01 1.11 -4.08
N GLN A 3 16.09 0.84 -3.34
CA GLN A 3 16.17 1.07 -1.90
C GLN A 3 16.40 2.55 -1.62
N LYS A 4 15.32 3.34 -1.59
CA LYS A 4 15.33 4.63 -0.92
C LYS A 4 14.32 4.60 0.22
N ASP A 5 14.86 4.18 1.36
CA ASP A 5 14.33 4.37 2.72
C ASP A 5 12.89 3.87 3.00
N ASN A 6 12.75 2.55 3.14
CA ASN A 6 11.52 1.88 3.58
C ASN A 6 11.11 2.19 5.04
N LYS A 7 11.88 3.01 5.78
CA LYS A 7 11.62 3.30 7.19
C LYS A 7 10.25 3.94 7.41
N ALA A 8 9.83 4.86 6.54
CA ALA A 8 8.53 5.51 6.62
C ALA A 8 7.37 4.53 6.35
N LEU A 9 7.51 3.67 5.34
CA LEU A 9 6.52 2.63 5.03
C LEU A 9 6.39 1.63 6.19
N ARG A 10 7.51 1.18 6.75
CA ARG A 10 7.53 0.29 7.92
C ARG A 10 6.88 0.94 9.14
N ALA A 11 7.11 2.23 9.39
CA ALA A 11 6.47 2.95 10.49
C ALA A 11 4.95 3.04 10.32
N ARG A 12 4.47 3.29 9.08
CA ARG A 12 3.03 3.29 8.77
C ARG A 12 2.41 1.91 8.96
N LEU A 13 3.06 0.85 8.48
CA LEU A 13 2.61 -0.53 8.67
C LEU A 13 2.54 -0.91 10.15
N LYS A 14 3.54 -0.56 10.97
CA LYS A 14 3.50 -0.78 12.43
C LYS A 14 2.32 -0.05 13.11
N ARG A 15 1.99 1.16 12.65
CA ARG A 15 0.81 1.87 13.14
C ARG A 15 -0.48 1.14 12.79
N ILE A 16 -0.61 0.67 11.54
CA ILE A 16 -1.75 -0.10 11.07
C ILE A 16 -1.91 -1.41 11.86
N GLU A 17 -0.81 -2.12 12.11
CA GLU A 17 -0.79 -3.32 12.96
C GLU A 17 -1.36 -3.03 14.37
N GLY A 18 -0.96 -1.90 14.97
CA GLY A 18 -1.53 -1.44 16.25
C GLY A 18 -3.02 -1.15 16.18
N GLN A 19 -3.50 -0.55 15.09
CA GLN A 19 -4.93 -0.30 14.87
C GLN A 19 -5.72 -1.61 14.73
N VAL A 20 -5.19 -2.60 14.01
CA VAL A 20 -5.81 -3.93 13.86
C VAL A 20 -5.90 -4.63 15.21
N ARG A 21 -4.84 -4.60 16.03
CA ARG A 21 -4.90 -5.09 17.41
C ARG A 21 -5.96 -4.36 18.23
N GLY A 22 -6.05 -3.04 18.09
CA GLY A 22 -7.09 -2.24 18.74
C GLY A 22 -8.50 -2.71 18.37
N VAL A 23 -8.79 -2.91 17.09
CA VAL A 23 -10.08 -3.45 16.62
C VAL A 23 -10.36 -4.83 17.21
N SER A 24 -9.36 -5.72 17.25
CA SER A 24 -9.53 -7.05 17.86
C SER A 24 -9.93 -6.95 19.33
N GLN A 25 -9.36 -6.00 20.09
CA GLN A 25 -9.73 -5.77 21.48
C GLN A 25 -11.14 -5.18 21.59
N MET A 26 -11.51 -4.23 20.73
CA MET A 26 -12.86 -3.66 20.72
C MET A 26 -13.94 -4.73 20.51
N VAL A 27 -13.67 -5.73 19.66
CA VAL A 27 -14.57 -6.87 19.45
C VAL A 27 -14.63 -7.76 20.69
N ALA A 28 -13.49 -8.05 21.33
CA ALA A 28 -13.44 -8.83 22.56
C ALA A 28 -14.18 -8.15 23.73
N ASP A 29 -14.16 -6.83 23.76
CA ASP A 29 -14.83 -5.99 24.76
C ASP A 29 -16.31 -5.71 24.43
N ASP A 30 -16.87 -6.34 23.40
CA ASP A 30 -18.25 -6.15 22.91
C ASP A 30 -18.61 -4.67 22.70
N ARG A 31 -17.67 -3.88 22.15
CA ARG A 31 -17.89 -2.47 21.89
C ARG A 31 -18.91 -2.24 20.78
N TYR A 32 -19.53 -1.06 20.82
CA TYR A 32 -20.53 -0.65 19.85
C TYR A 32 -20.05 -0.82 18.39
N CYS A 33 -20.84 -1.54 17.60
CA CYS A 33 -20.48 -1.96 16.25
C CYS A 33 -20.07 -0.80 15.34
N ILE A 34 -20.71 0.36 15.48
CA ILE A 34 -20.40 1.54 14.66
C ILE A 34 -18.99 2.07 14.95
N ASP A 35 -18.53 2.03 16.19
CA ASP A 35 -17.17 2.43 16.55
C ASP A 35 -16.14 1.49 15.92
N ILE A 36 -16.41 0.18 15.94
CA ILE A 36 -15.55 -0.83 15.30
C ILE A 36 -15.49 -0.57 13.79
N LEU A 37 -16.63 -0.33 13.14
CA LEU A 37 -16.69 -0.03 11.72
C LEU A 37 -15.91 1.25 11.37
N HIS A 38 -16.00 2.30 12.18
CA HIS A 38 -15.18 3.51 12.00
C HIS A 38 -13.67 3.21 12.07
N GLN A 39 -13.23 2.37 13.01
CA GLN A 39 -11.82 1.98 13.09
C GLN A 39 -11.38 1.13 11.90
N ILE A 40 -12.22 0.20 11.43
CA ILE A 40 -11.96 -0.59 10.22
C ILE A 40 -11.81 0.34 9.00
N HIS A 41 -12.67 1.34 8.84
CA HIS A 41 -12.55 2.32 7.76
C HIS A 41 -11.24 3.12 7.85
N ALA A 42 -10.83 3.51 9.05
CA ALA A 42 -9.55 4.19 9.27
C ALA A 42 -8.35 3.30 8.86
N ILE A 43 -8.41 2.00 9.17
CA ILE A 43 -7.39 1.02 8.76
C ILE A 43 -7.35 0.87 7.24
N LYS A 44 -8.50 0.71 6.58
CA LYS A 44 -8.58 0.62 5.11
C LYS A 44 -7.99 1.86 4.44
N ALA A 45 -8.32 3.05 4.93
CA ALA A 45 -7.76 4.30 4.42
C ALA A 45 -6.23 4.41 4.63
N ALA A 46 -5.72 3.91 5.75
CA ALA A 46 -4.29 3.87 6.01
C ALA A 46 -3.55 2.88 5.10
N LEU A 47 -4.13 1.70 4.85
CA LEU A 47 -3.60 0.72 3.90
C LEU A 47 -3.56 1.25 2.47
N ALA A 48 -4.64 1.88 2.00
CA ALA A 48 -4.70 2.48 0.66
C ALA A 48 -3.59 3.53 0.45
N LYS A 49 -3.26 4.30 1.50
CA LYS A 49 -2.11 5.24 1.46
C LYS A 49 -0.78 4.51 1.33
N VAL A 50 -0.56 3.42 2.08
CA VAL A 50 0.68 2.63 1.98
C VAL A 50 0.82 2.02 0.59
N GLU A 51 -0.25 1.44 0.06
CA GLU A 51 -0.31 0.89 -1.30
C GLU A 51 0.06 1.95 -2.35
N THR A 52 -0.58 3.13 -2.29
CA THR A 52 -0.31 4.25 -3.20
C THR A 52 1.16 4.67 -3.18
N GLU A 53 1.78 4.74 -2.00
CA GLU A 53 3.19 5.13 -1.87
C GLU A 53 4.15 4.07 -2.42
N ILE A 54 3.84 2.78 -2.26
CA ILE A 54 4.59 1.68 -2.87
C ILE A 54 4.50 1.76 -4.40
N LEU A 55 3.29 1.97 -4.94
CA LEU A 55 3.05 2.10 -6.38
C LEU A 55 3.82 3.29 -6.98
N LYS A 56 3.75 4.47 -6.35
CA LYS A 56 4.52 5.65 -6.77
C LYS A 56 6.02 5.37 -6.77
N THR A 57 6.53 4.69 -5.74
CA THR A 57 7.95 4.35 -5.64
C THR A 57 8.36 3.39 -6.76
N HIS A 58 7.52 2.40 -7.06
CA HIS A 58 7.78 1.45 -8.15
C HIS A 58 7.75 2.13 -9.52
N ALA A 59 6.75 2.97 -9.77
CA ALA A 59 6.65 3.75 -11.02
C ALA A 59 7.86 4.67 -11.19
N ALA A 60 8.20 5.44 -10.16
CA ALA A 60 9.31 6.38 -10.21
C ALA A 60 10.65 5.70 -10.47
N CYS A 61 10.94 4.55 -9.84
CA CYS A 61 12.27 3.95 -10.01
C CYS A 61 12.35 2.94 -11.15
N CYS A 62 11.44 1.95 -11.20
CA CYS A 62 11.58 0.85 -12.14
C CYS A 62 11.19 1.22 -13.58
N VAL A 63 10.30 2.21 -13.77
CA VAL A 63 9.97 2.71 -15.10
C VAL A 63 11.02 3.72 -15.58
N GLU A 64 11.52 4.58 -14.70
CA GLU A 64 12.60 5.52 -15.03
C GLU A 64 13.91 4.80 -15.40
N GLU A 65 14.28 3.74 -14.65
CA GLU A 65 15.44 2.89 -14.98
C GLU A 65 15.30 2.23 -16.37
N ALA A 66 14.10 1.70 -16.69
CA ALA A 66 13.85 1.07 -17.98
C ALA A 66 13.89 2.09 -19.14
N ILE A 67 13.39 3.31 -18.93
CA ILE A 67 13.50 4.42 -19.88
C ILE A 67 14.97 4.80 -20.09
N ALA A 68 15.73 4.98 -19.01
CA ALA A 68 17.14 5.35 -19.07
C ALA A 68 18.01 4.29 -19.76
N ALA A 69 17.65 3.00 -19.62
CA ALA A 69 18.34 1.89 -20.26
C ALA A 69 18.00 1.72 -21.77
N GLY A 70 17.01 2.44 -22.30
CA GLY A 70 16.59 2.34 -23.70
C GLY A 70 15.93 1.00 -24.07
N ASP A 71 15.56 0.17 -23.10
CA ASP A 71 14.92 -1.13 -23.31
C ASP A 71 13.39 -0.96 -23.32
N ALA A 72 12.84 -0.77 -24.52
CA ALA A 72 11.40 -0.59 -24.73
C ALA A 72 10.55 -1.80 -24.31
N ASP A 73 11.10 -3.01 -24.34
CA ASP A 73 10.39 -4.21 -23.90
C ASP A 73 10.36 -4.31 -22.38
N ALA A 74 11.46 -4.00 -21.70
CA ALA A 74 11.47 -3.89 -20.25
C ALA A 74 10.51 -2.79 -19.75
N GLN A 75 10.48 -1.65 -20.43
CA GLN A 75 9.56 -0.56 -20.13
C GLN A 75 8.10 -1.03 -20.23
N ARG A 76 7.72 -1.65 -21.36
CA ARG A 76 6.36 -2.17 -21.57
C ARG A 76 5.96 -3.19 -20.51
N ARG A 77 6.84 -4.16 -20.20
CA ARG A 77 6.58 -5.17 -19.17
C ARG A 77 6.33 -4.53 -17.80
N LYS A 78 7.21 -3.61 -17.37
CA LYS A 78 7.11 -2.95 -16.06
C LYS A 78 5.87 -2.07 -15.95
N PHE A 79 5.49 -1.41 -17.04
CA PHE A 79 4.24 -0.64 -17.10
C PHE A 79 3.00 -1.54 -17.00
N SER A 80 2.97 -2.65 -17.75
CA SER A 80 1.86 -3.62 -17.70
C SER A 80 1.68 -4.24 -16.31
N GLU A 81 2.78 -4.62 -15.65
CA GLU A 81 2.75 -5.10 -14.25
C GLU A 81 2.06 -4.08 -13.32
N LEU A 82 2.35 -2.80 -13.49
CA LEU A 82 1.79 -1.71 -12.69
C LEU A 82 0.29 -1.51 -12.94
N VAL A 83 -0.14 -1.61 -14.20
CA VAL A 83 -1.55 -1.53 -14.59
C VAL A 83 -2.35 -2.71 -14.04
N GLU A 84 -1.80 -3.92 -14.07
CA GLU A 84 -2.46 -5.11 -13.53
C GLU A 84 -2.71 -5.02 -12.01
N VAL A 85 -1.75 -4.48 -11.26
CA VAL A 85 -1.92 -4.25 -9.81
C VAL A 85 -3.03 -3.22 -9.56
N PHE A 86 -3.05 -2.11 -10.32
CA PHE A 86 -4.11 -1.10 -10.21
C PHE A 86 -5.51 -1.63 -10.57
N ALA A 87 -5.60 -2.53 -11.56
CA ALA A 87 -6.88 -3.12 -11.96
C ALA A 87 -7.49 -3.98 -10.84
N LYS A 88 -6.65 -4.66 -10.03
CA LYS A 88 -7.09 -5.48 -8.89
C LYS A 88 -7.49 -4.65 -7.67
N ALA A 89 -6.95 -3.45 -7.51
CA ALA A 89 -7.24 -2.55 -6.38
C ALA A 89 -8.65 -1.90 -6.41
N LYS A 90 -9.41 -2.11 -7.50
CA LYS A 90 -10.74 -1.51 -7.73
C LYS A 90 -11.92 -2.45 -7.46
N LEU A 91 -11.67 -3.65 -6.92
CA LEU A 91 -12.68 -4.62 -6.46
C LEU A 91 -12.76 -4.64 -4.93
#